data_AF-A0A1G9F106-F1
#
_entry.id   AF-A0A1G9F106-F1
#
_cell.length_a   1.000
_cell.length_b   1.000
_cell.length_c   1.000
_cell.angle_alpha   90.00
_cell.angle_beta   90.00
_cell.angle_gamma   90.00
#
_symmetry.space_group_name_H-M   'P 1'
#
loop_
_entity.id
_entity.type
_entity.pdbx_description
1 polymer ?
#
loop_
_entity_poly.entity_id
_entity_poly.type
_entity_poly.pdbx_seq_one_letter_code
_entity_poly.pdbx_strand_id
1 'polypeptide(L)'
;MSELFKQLERADIGHSVELEALLAAVKWNDDGLVPAIAQQHDSGEVLMMAWVNETALRESLVTRRVCYWSRSRGKLWRKGESSGQQQQLVGAALDCDGDTLLLHVDQTGPACHTGRRSCFYVAIDHDRAHVSSAPLIDPDTLYATP
;
A
#
# COMPACT_ATOMS: atom_id res chain seq x y z
N MET A 1 11.19 -12.64 13.44
CA MET A 1 10.15 -13.50 12.87
C MET A 1 9.43 -14.26 13.98
N SER A 2 8.10 -14.13 14.04
CA SER A 2 7.28 -14.83 15.03
C SER A 2 7.21 -16.34 14.73
N GLU A 3 6.74 -17.13 15.71
CA GLU A 3 6.62 -18.58 15.54
C GLU A 3 5.65 -18.97 14.42
N LEU A 4 4.59 -18.18 14.20
CA LEU A 4 3.64 -18.40 13.12
C LEU A 4 4.32 -18.33 11.75
N PHE A 5 5.10 -17.28 11.47
CA PHE A 5 5.76 -17.14 10.17
C PHE A 5 6.77 -18.27 9.90
N LYS A 6 7.50 -18.75 10.93
CA LYS A 6 8.37 -19.94 10.80
C LYS A 6 7.60 -21.21 10.42
N GLN A 7 6.36 -21.36 10.90
CA GLN A 7 5.50 -22.48 10.53
C GLN A 7 5.02 -22.34 9.08
N LEU A 8 4.61 -21.13 8.69
CA LEU A 8 4.14 -20.81 7.33
C LEU A 8 5.23 -21.02 6.27
N GLU A 9 6.50 -20.78 6.57
CA GLU A 9 7.63 -21.06 5.66
C GLU A 9 7.69 -22.52 5.16
N ARG A 10 7.14 -23.46 5.94
CA ARG A 10 7.16 -24.89 5.66
C ARG A 10 5.80 -25.45 5.29
N ALA A 11 4.78 -24.58 5.24
CA ALA A 11 3.42 -24.99 4.96
C ALA A 11 3.23 -25.28 3.47
N ASP A 12 2.37 -26.26 3.17
CA ASP A 12 1.97 -26.55 1.80
C ASP A 12 1.05 -25.44 1.24
N ILE A 13 1.01 -25.33 -0.09
CA ILE A 13 0.09 -24.44 -0.79
C ILE A 13 -1.36 -24.73 -0.36
N GLY A 14 -2.09 -23.68 0.02
CA GLY A 14 -3.48 -23.78 0.48
C GLY A 14 -3.63 -23.99 1.98
N HIS A 15 -2.54 -24.15 2.74
CA HIS A 15 -2.60 -24.04 4.19
C HIS A 15 -3.11 -22.65 4.61
N SER A 16 -4.05 -22.61 5.54
CA SER A 16 -4.70 -21.39 6.01
C SER A 16 -4.62 -21.27 7.52
N VAL A 17 -4.50 -20.03 7.99
CA VAL A 17 -4.53 -19.67 9.41
C VAL A 17 -5.59 -18.60 9.64
N GLU A 18 -6.11 -18.51 10.87
CA GLU A 18 -7.06 -17.47 11.24
C GLU A 18 -6.43 -16.08 11.12
N LEU A 19 -7.21 -15.11 10.62
CA LEU A 19 -6.74 -13.73 10.41
C LEU A 19 -6.24 -13.09 11.71
N GLU A 20 -6.92 -13.33 12.83
CA GLU A 20 -6.52 -12.79 14.14
C GLU A 20 -5.14 -13.31 14.56
N ALA A 21 -4.87 -14.59 14.34
CA ALA A 21 -3.56 -15.18 14.63
C ALA A 21 -2.47 -14.56 13.74
N LEU A 22 -2.78 -14.34 12.46
CA LEU A 22 -1.87 -13.67 11.53
C LEU A 22 -1.58 -12.23 11.95
N LEU A 23 -2.59 -11.43 12.28
CA LEU A 23 -2.44 -10.02 12.69
C LEU A 23 -1.66 -9.87 13.99
N ALA A 24 -1.86 -10.78 14.95
CA ALA A 24 -1.06 -10.83 16.18
C ALA A 24 0.41 -11.20 15.94
N ALA A 25 0.70 -11.87 14.81
CA ALA A 25 2.04 -12.30 14.43
C ALA A 25 2.79 -11.31 13.53
N VAL A 26 2.11 -10.28 12.99
CA VAL A 26 2.71 -9.20 12.19
C VAL A 26 3.74 -8.45 13.04
N LYS A 27 4.88 -8.16 12.44
CA LYS A 27 5.98 -7.42 13.07
C LYS A 27 5.79 -5.93 12.88
N TRP A 28 4.80 -5.39 13.59
CA TRP A 28 4.60 -3.95 13.70
C TRP A 28 5.86 -3.30 14.31
N ASN A 29 6.30 -2.17 13.76
CA ASN A 29 7.41 -1.40 14.34
C ASN A 29 7.00 -0.72 15.66
N ASP A 30 7.91 0.05 16.27
CA ASP A 30 7.67 0.74 17.55
C ASP A 30 6.48 1.73 17.51
N ASP A 31 6.11 2.22 16.31
CA ASP A 31 4.95 3.09 16.09
C ASP A 31 3.65 2.31 15.83
N GLY A 32 3.69 0.97 15.83
CA GLY A 32 2.57 0.10 15.47
C GLY A 32 2.30 0.04 13.96
N LEU A 33 3.32 0.22 13.13
CA LEU A 33 3.21 0.36 11.67
C LEU A 33 4.05 -0.66 10.90
N VAL A 34 3.60 -0.99 9.70
CA VAL A 34 4.40 -1.65 8.65
C VAL A 34 4.36 -0.83 7.36
N PRO A 35 5.43 -0.87 6.54
CA PRO A 35 5.37 -0.41 5.16
C PRO A 35 4.38 -1.27 4.35
N ALA A 36 3.60 -0.60 3.50
CA ALA A 36 2.70 -1.23 2.55
C ALA A 36 3.00 -0.74 1.14
N ILE A 37 3.34 -1.67 0.24
CA ILE A 37 3.58 -1.43 -1.17
C ILE A 37 2.25 -1.63 -1.91
N ALA A 38 1.74 -0.58 -2.55
CA ALA A 38 0.59 -0.70 -3.44
C ALA A 38 1.07 -1.00 -4.85
N GLN A 39 0.61 -2.12 -5.39
CA GLN A 39 0.94 -2.60 -6.72
C GLN A 39 -0.34 -2.77 -7.54
N GLN A 40 -0.32 -2.28 -8.78
CA GLN A 40 -1.42 -2.49 -9.71
C GLN A 40 -1.59 -4.00 -9.98
N HIS A 41 -2.80 -4.52 -9.79
CA HIS A 41 -3.04 -5.96 -9.70
C HIS A 41 -2.82 -6.73 -11.01
N ASP A 42 -2.98 -6.09 -12.17
CA ASP A 42 -2.91 -6.73 -13.50
C ASP A 42 -1.56 -6.48 -14.19
N SER A 43 -1.00 -5.27 -14.07
CA SER A 43 0.28 -4.92 -14.69
C SER A 43 1.50 -5.20 -13.82
N GLY A 44 1.32 -5.32 -12.50
CA GLY A 44 2.43 -5.41 -11.55
C GLY A 44 3.17 -4.09 -11.31
N GLU A 45 2.70 -2.95 -11.85
CA GLU A 45 3.31 -1.64 -11.64
C GLU A 45 3.27 -1.27 -10.15
N VAL A 46 4.42 -0.95 -9.56
CA VAL A 46 4.49 -0.41 -8.20
C VAL A 46 4.04 1.05 -8.22
N LEU A 47 2.96 1.34 -7.50
CA LEU A 47 2.31 2.64 -7.50
C LEU A 47 2.82 3.55 -6.40
N MET A 48 2.94 3.04 -5.18
CA MET A 48 3.38 3.83 -4.01
C MET A 48 3.75 2.92 -2.83
N MET A 49 4.42 3.51 -1.84
CA MET A 49 4.58 2.96 -0.51
C MET A 49 3.95 3.93 0.51
N ALA A 50 3.21 3.39 1.48
CA ALA A 50 2.71 4.14 2.62
C ALA A 50 2.72 3.26 3.88
N TRP A 51 2.43 3.86 5.03
CA TRP A 51 2.38 3.14 6.30
C TRP A 51 0.97 2.63 6.57
N VAL A 52 0.87 1.46 7.19
CA VAL A 52 -0.38 0.84 7.60
C VAL A 52 -0.23 0.40 9.06
N ASN A 53 -1.24 0.68 9.88
CA ASN A 53 -1.42 0.04 11.18
C ASN A 53 -2.51 -1.04 11.10
N GLU A 54 -2.68 -1.83 12.16
CA GLU A 54 -3.67 -2.91 12.19
C GLU A 54 -5.09 -2.43 11.83
N THR A 55 -5.52 -1.28 12.37
CA THR A 55 -6.84 -0.70 12.09
C THR A 55 -7.02 -0.38 10.61
N ALA A 56 -6.02 0.23 9.95
CA ALA A 56 -6.05 0.55 8.53
C ALA A 56 -6.08 -0.71 7.66
N LEU A 57 -5.35 -1.76 8.05
CA LEU A 57 -5.37 -3.05 7.36
C LEU A 57 -6.76 -3.70 7.45
N ARG A 58 -7.34 -3.78 8.66
CA ARG A 58 -8.69 -4.31 8.88
C ARG A 58 -9.74 -3.55 8.07
N GLU A 59 -9.69 -2.22 8.10
CA GLU A 59 -10.60 -1.40 7.30
C GLU A 59 -10.46 -1.70 5.80
N SER A 60 -9.22 -1.84 5.31
CA SER A 60 -8.96 -2.15 3.90
C SER A 60 -9.55 -3.50 3.49
N LEU A 61 -9.39 -4.52 4.34
CA LEU A 61 -9.92 -5.87 4.10
C LEU A 61 -11.46 -5.89 4.08
N VAL A 62 -12.09 -5.15 5.00
CA VAL A 62 -13.56 -5.08 5.13
C VAL A 62 -14.19 -4.27 4.00
N THR A 63 -13.69 -3.06 3.77
CA THR A 63 -14.29 -2.12 2.81
C THR A 63 -13.89 -2.40 1.37
N ARG A 64 -12.84 -3.21 1.17
CA ARG A 64 -12.15 -3.40 -0.09
C ARG A 64 -11.64 -2.08 -0.70
N ARG A 65 -11.46 -1.03 0.10
CA ARG A 65 -10.84 0.23 -0.29
C ARG A 65 -9.61 0.46 0.57
N VAL A 66 -8.47 0.78 -0.05
CA VAL A 66 -7.23 0.91 0.71
C VAL A 66 -7.27 2.12 1.65
N CYS A 67 -7.00 1.83 2.92
CA CYS A 67 -6.81 2.76 4.01
C CYS A 67 -5.36 2.67 4.49
N TYR A 68 -4.73 3.82 4.69
CA TYR A 68 -3.36 3.96 5.20
C TYR A 68 -3.35 4.69 6.53
N TRP A 69 -2.23 4.63 7.23
CA TRP A 69 -1.93 5.50 8.37
C TRP A 69 -1.05 6.67 7.94
N SER A 70 -1.56 7.89 8.10
CA SER A 70 -0.78 9.09 7.86
C SER A 70 0.04 9.45 9.11
N ARG A 71 1.34 9.16 9.09
CA ARG A 71 2.26 9.51 10.20
C ARG A 71 2.25 11.00 10.53
N SER A 72 2.19 11.86 9.52
CA SER A 72 2.17 13.32 9.72
C SER A 72 0.86 13.86 10.27
N ARG A 73 -0.27 13.18 9.98
CA ARG A 73 -1.60 13.60 10.45
C ARG A 73 -2.08 12.82 11.69
N GLY A 74 -1.35 11.77 12.09
CA GLY A 74 -1.71 10.87 13.19
C GLY A 74 -3.09 10.23 13.03
N LYS A 75 -3.51 9.92 11.81
CA LYS A 75 -4.85 9.38 11.54
C LYS A 75 -4.93 8.49 10.31
N LEU A 76 -6.02 7.73 10.23
CA LEU A 76 -6.43 6.96 9.06
C LEU A 76 -6.64 7.88 7.85
N TRP A 77 -6.20 7.41 6.68
CA TRP A 77 -6.31 8.09 5.40
C TRP A 77 -6.81 7.12 4.34
N ARG A 78 -8.03 7.33 3.85
CA ARG A 78 -8.59 6.51 2.78
C ARG A 78 -8.07 7.04 1.45
N LYS A 79 -7.40 6.19 0.66
CA LYS A 79 -6.79 6.65 -0.59
C LYS A 79 -7.86 7.24 -1.50
N GLY A 80 -7.59 8.45 -2.00
CA GLY A 80 -8.50 9.19 -2.87
C GLY A 80 -9.70 9.84 -2.16
N GLU A 81 -9.72 9.94 -0.82
CA GLU A 81 -10.85 10.58 -0.11
C GLU A 81 -11.09 12.05 -0.51
N SER A 82 -10.05 12.77 -0.91
CA SER A 82 -10.15 14.15 -1.39
C SER A 82 -10.13 14.28 -2.92
N SER A 83 -9.35 13.44 -3.62
CA SER A 83 -9.13 13.58 -5.08
C SER A 83 -10.03 12.69 -5.95
N GLY A 84 -10.79 11.78 -5.35
CA GLY A 84 -11.54 10.75 -6.08
C GLY A 84 -10.66 9.62 -6.66
N GLN A 85 -9.34 9.70 -6.57
CA GLN A 85 -8.40 8.70 -7.12
C GLN A 85 -8.16 7.56 -6.14
N GLN A 86 -9.12 6.63 -6.12
CA GLN A 86 -9.20 5.55 -5.14
C GLN A 86 -8.36 4.33 -5.54
N GLN A 87 -8.11 3.47 -4.55
CA GLN A 87 -7.50 2.15 -4.72
C GLN A 87 -8.49 1.11 -4.19
N GLN A 88 -9.02 0.30 -5.11
CA GLN A 88 -9.82 -0.87 -4.75
C GLN A 88 -8.87 -2.02 -4.42
N LEU A 89 -9.03 -2.64 -3.24
CA LEU A 89 -8.21 -3.76 -2.80
C LEU A 89 -8.67 -5.05 -3.48
N VAL A 90 -7.80 -5.62 -4.29
CA VAL A 90 -7.98 -6.92 -4.95
C VAL A 90 -7.46 -8.05 -4.04
N GLY A 91 -6.29 -7.85 -3.44
CA GLY A 91 -5.68 -8.82 -2.52
C GLY A 91 -4.58 -8.18 -1.66
N ALA A 92 -4.19 -8.87 -0.60
CA ALA A 92 -3.12 -8.45 0.29
C ALA A 92 -2.25 -9.65 0.66
N ALA A 93 -0.95 -9.44 0.81
CA ALA A 93 0.01 -10.44 1.23
C ALA A 93 1.04 -9.81 2.17
N LEU A 94 1.56 -10.59 3.11
CA LEU A 94 2.72 -10.22 3.93
C LEU A 94 3.97 -10.88 3.36
N ASP A 95 5.12 -10.25 3.57
CA ASP A 95 6.40 -10.86 3.25
C ASP A 95 6.80 -11.96 4.26
N CYS A 96 7.97 -12.56 4.05
CA CYS A 96 8.36 -13.80 4.74
C CYS A 96 8.47 -13.68 6.26
N ASP A 97 8.85 -12.51 6.80
CA ASP A 97 8.98 -12.31 8.24
C ASP A 97 7.87 -11.42 8.84
N GLY A 98 6.88 -11.06 8.01
CA GLY A 98 5.65 -10.41 8.42
C GLY A 98 5.82 -8.93 8.76
N ASP A 99 6.81 -8.26 8.18
CA ASP A 99 7.11 -6.85 8.46
C ASP A 99 6.78 -5.90 7.31
N THR A 100 6.43 -6.43 6.13
CA THR A 100 6.04 -5.64 4.97
C THR A 100 4.78 -6.20 4.32
N LEU A 101 3.87 -5.29 3.94
CA LEU A 101 2.61 -5.62 3.26
C LEU A 101 2.72 -5.33 1.75
N LEU A 102 2.26 -6.26 0.92
CA LEU A 102 1.98 -6.06 -0.49
C LEU A 102 0.46 -5.97 -0.68
N LEU A 103 0.00 -4.85 -1.25
CA LEU A 103 -1.39 -4.60 -1.59
C LEU A 103 -1.55 -4.67 -3.11
N HIS A 104 -2.27 -5.68 -3.60
CA HIS A 104 -2.73 -5.71 -4.98
C HIS A 104 -3.98 -4.85 -5.11
N VAL A 105 -3.89 -3.79 -5.91
CA VAL A 105 -4.95 -2.78 -6.04
C VAL A 105 -5.37 -2.57 -7.49
N ASP A 106 -6.62 -2.21 -7.68
CA ASP A 106 -7.08 -1.55 -8.91
C ASP A 106 -7.13 -0.04 -8.66
N GLN A 107 -6.22 0.70 -9.29
CA GLN A 107 -6.07 2.15 -9.13
C GLN A 107 -6.87 2.90 -10.18
N THR A 108 -7.83 3.72 -9.73
CA THR A 108 -8.48 4.73 -10.56
C THR A 108 -7.58 5.95 -10.71
N GLY A 109 -7.30 6.38 -11.95
CA GLY A 109 -6.48 7.56 -12.27
C GLY A 109 -5.07 7.55 -11.63
N PRO A 110 -4.51 8.72 -11.26
CA PRO A 110 -3.16 8.79 -10.70
C PRO A 110 -3.11 8.36 -9.22
N ALA A 111 -2.14 7.51 -8.86
CA ALA A 111 -1.89 7.20 -7.46
C ALA A 111 -1.22 8.39 -6.74
N CYS A 112 -0.38 9.15 -7.46
CA CYS A 112 0.42 10.23 -6.91
C CYS A 112 -0.31 11.58 -6.95
N HIS A 113 -0.12 12.42 -5.93
CA HIS A 113 -0.65 13.78 -5.89
C HIS A 113 -0.06 14.69 -6.97
N THR A 114 1.06 14.32 -7.58
CA THR A 114 1.62 15.02 -8.75
C THR A 114 0.88 14.66 -10.05
N GLY A 115 -0.29 14.01 -9.95
CA GLY A 115 -1.08 13.60 -11.11
C GLY A 115 -0.48 12.46 -11.93
N ARG A 116 0.57 11.80 -11.43
CA ARG A 116 1.25 10.68 -12.09
C ARG A 116 0.70 9.33 -11.64
N ARG A 117 0.86 8.33 -12.50
CA ARG A 117 0.41 6.96 -12.23
C ARG A 117 1.07 6.38 -10.98
N SER A 118 2.39 6.49 -10.89
CA SER A 118 3.22 6.03 -9.77
C SER A 118 3.91 7.20 -9.07
N CYS A 119 4.12 7.06 -7.75
CA CYS A 119 4.97 7.96 -6.97
C CYS A 119 6.46 7.82 -7.35
N PHE A 120 6.87 6.71 -7.96
CA PHE A 120 8.25 6.41 -8.32
C PHE A 120 8.62 6.98 -9.71
N TYR A 121 8.31 8.26 -9.93
CA TYR A 121 8.57 8.94 -11.22
C TYR A 121 9.93 9.62 -11.32
N VAL A 122 10.69 9.67 -10.23
CA VAL A 122 12.07 10.16 -10.23
C VAL A 122 12.96 8.93 -10.33
N ALA A 123 13.45 8.65 -11.54
CA ALA A 123 14.40 7.57 -11.78
C ALA A 123 15.81 8.02 -11.40
N ILE A 124 16.58 7.08 -10.85
CA ILE A 124 17.98 7.28 -10.45
C ILE A 124 18.84 6.39 -11.32
N ASP A 125 19.87 6.97 -11.93
CA ASP A 125 20.95 6.31 -12.66
C ASP A 125 22.28 6.49 -11.88
N HIS A 126 23.41 6.05 -12.42
CA HIS A 126 24.72 6.06 -11.77
C HIS A 126 25.09 7.42 -11.15
N ASP A 127 24.96 8.52 -11.92
CA ASP A 127 25.36 9.87 -11.49
C ASP A 127 24.26 10.93 -11.66
N ARG A 128 23.05 10.54 -12.09
CA ARG A 128 21.96 11.47 -12.39
C ARG A 128 20.60 10.95 -11.94
N ALA A 129 19.71 11.87 -11.59
CA ALA A 129 18.28 11.59 -11.46
C ALA A 129 17.51 12.31 -12.58
N HIS A 130 16.43 11.70 -13.05
CA HIS A 130 15.57 12.28 -14.09
C HIS A 130 14.10 11.91 -13.86
N VAL A 131 13.19 12.73 -14.39
CA VAL A 131 11.75 12.44 -14.38
C VAL A 131 11.47 11.41 -15.47
N SER A 132 10.96 10.23 -15.09
CA SER A 132 10.70 9.10 -15.98
C SER A 132 9.26 9.04 -16.51
N SER A 133 8.35 9.86 -15.99
CA SER A 133 6.95 9.89 -16.45
C SER A 133 6.31 11.29 -16.40
N ALA A 134 5.37 11.52 -17.31
CA ALA A 134 4.53 12.71 -17.32
C ALA A 134 3.29 12.52 -16.41
N PRO A 135 2.72 13.62 -15.87
CA PRO A 135 1.41 13.55 -15.22
C PRO A 135 0.32 13.07 -16.20
N LEU A 136 -0.59 12.23 -15.71
CA LEU A 136 -1.82 11.85 -16.39
C LEU A 136 -2.88 12.96 -16.29
N ILE A 137 -2.88 13.67 -15.17
CA ILE A 137 -3.78 14.79 -14.85
C ILE A 137 -2.91 15.90 -14.26
N ASP A 138 -3.20 17.16 -14.56
CA ASP A 138 -2.52 18.28 -13.92
C ASP A 138 -2.85 18.30 -12.40
N PRO A 139 -1.84 18.38 -11.50
CA PRO A 139 -2.08 18.48 -10.06
C PRO A 139 -3.03 19.59 -9.64
N ASP A 140 -2.98 20.74 -10.30
CA ASP A 140 -3.81 21.90 -9.97
C ASP A 140 -5.28 21.63 -10.35
N THR A 141 -5.51 20.80 -11.38
CA THR A 141 -6.84 20.31 -11.74
C THR A 141 -7.32 19.23 -10.75
N LEU A 142 -6.43 18.38 -10.27
CA LEU A 142 -6.76 17.25 -9.38
C LEU A 142 -7.30 17.69 -8.01
N TYR A 143 -6.88 18.86 -7.54
CA TYR A 143 -7.23 19.41 -6.23
C TYR A 143 -7.88 20.80 -6.30
N ALA A 144 -8.34 21.22 -7.48
CA ALA A 144 -9.13 22.43 -7.60
C ALA A 144 -10.34 22.34 -6.66
N THR A 145 -10.48 23.33 -5.78
CA THR A 145 -11.70 23.46 -4.98
C THR A 145 -12.81 23.93 -5.93
N PRO A 146 -14.00 23.31 -5.92
CA PRO A 146 -15.13 23.81 -6.71
C PRO A 146 -15.51 25.24 -6.35
#